data_AF-A0A8H7NC79-F1
#
_entry.id   AF-A0A8H7NC79-F1
#
_cell.length_a   1.000
_cell.length_b   1.000
_cell.length_c   1.000
_cell.angle_alpha   90.00
_cell.angle_beta   90.00
_cell.angle_gamma   90.00
#
_symmetry.space_group_name_H-M   'P 1'
#
loop_
_entity.id
_entity.type
_entity.pdbx_description
1 polymer ?
#
loop_
_entity_poly.entity_id
_entity_poly.type
_entity_poly.pdbx_seq_one_letter_code
_entity_poly.pdbx_strand_id
1 'polypeptide(L)'
;MDSKLGADRISTDEASILYSYESNDMTYEFTNNTFKKISRLPFNRPWVDGTPFEWSRPWNHERITNEVNALKLISQRTTIPVPKIIDYGYYEDGRRYLVTELIEGVTLKDIQQLGCSKPMGQKHTLVTPCKTCSDQAYASALQFIEDHVLPQLAMLKAKERGIDGFVMPPSWLSPIMAPWKGKKSWKTLLSTNRNTLSSMAISQLITL
;
A
#
# COMPACT_ATOMS: atom_id res chain seq x y z
N MET A 1 -27.34 -39.16 24.79
CA MET A 1 -27.44 -39.04 23.33
C MET A 1 -27.92 -37.63 23.05
N ASP A 2 -26.98 -36.86 22.54
CA ASP A 2 -26.87 -35.42 22.60
C ASP A 2 -27.76 -34.69 21.59
N SER A 3 -28.21 -33.49 21.97
CA SER A 3 -28.39 -32.37 21.03
C SER A 3 -28.76 -31.11 21.81
N LYS A 4 -27.75 -30.45 22.38
CA LYS A 4 -27.82 -29.02 22.68
C LYS A 4 -27.37 -28.28 21.43
N LEU A 5 -28.34 -27.80 20.65
CA LEU A 5 -28.13 -26.73 19.67
C LEU A 5 -27.99 -25.42 20.44
N GLY A 6 -26.75 -25.10 20.81
CA GLY A 6 -26.32 -23.78 21.27
C GLY A 6 -25.23 -23.30 20.32
N ALA A 7 -25.63 -22.77 19.17
CA ALA A 7 -24.75 -21.92 18.39
C ALA A 7 -25.00 -20.50 18.88
N ASP A 8 -24.16 -20.08 19.84
CA ASP A 8 -24.02 -18.67 20.19
C ASP A 8 -23.81 -17.88 18.91
N ARG A 9 -24.73 -16.97 18.66
CA ARG A 9 -24.59 -15.93 17.63
C ARG A 9 -23.33 -15.15 18.00
N ILE A 10 -22.28 -15.32 17.22
CA ILE A 10 -21.14 -14.42 17.20
C ILE A 10 -21.72 -13.03 16.91
N SER A 11 -21.69 -12.18 17.93
CA SER A 11 -21.94 -10.75 17.82
C SER A 11 -20.86 -10.20 16.89
N THR A 12 -21.18 -10.05 15.61
CA THR A 12 -20.46 -9.15 14.72
C THR A 12 -20.79 -7.75 15.20
N ASP A 13 -20.00 -7.26 16.17
CA ASP A 13 -19.84 -5.83 16.35
C ASP A 13 -19.31 -5.32 15.00
N GLU A 14 -20.22 -4.84 14.14
CA GLU A 14 -19.82 -4.01 13.01
C GLU A 14 -19.17 -2.78 13.61
N ALA A 15 -17.84 -2.82 13.73
CA ALA A 15 -17.06 -1.69 14.20
C ALA A 15 -17.46 -0.48 13.36
N SER A 16 -18.05 0.52 14.03
CA SER A 16 -18.63 1.68 13.36
C SER A 16 -17.55 2.36 12.51
N ILE A 17 -17.82 2.51 11.21
CA ILE A 17 -16.94 3.23 10.29
C ILE A 17 -16.88 4.69 10.77
N LEU A 18 -15.68 5.15 11.12
CA LEU A 18 -15.45 6.51 11.60
C LEU A 18 -15.27 7.49 10.44
N TYR A 19 -14.58 7.02 9.40
CA TYR A 19 -14.24 7.82 8.23
C TYR A 19 -14.11 6.92 7.01
N SER A 20 -14.57 7.42 5.87
CA SER A 20 -14.41 6.76 4.58
C SER A 20 -14.21 7.78 3.48
N TYR A 21 -13.43 7.44 2.46
CA TYR A 21 -13.31 8.25 1.26
C TYR A 21 -13.06 7.38 0.03
N GLU A 22 -13.31 7.95 -1.14
CA GLU A 22 -13.11 7.29 -2.42
C GLU A 22 -12.11 8.04 -3.27
N SER A 23 -11.20 7.31 -3.91
CA SER A 23 -10.50 7.75 -5.11
C SER A 23 -11.21 7.17 -6.34
N ASN A 24 -10.74 7.50 -7.55
CA ASN A 24 -11.30 6.87 -8.75
C ASN A 24 -11.09 5.34 -8.77
N ASP A 25 -10.07 4.84 -8.07
CA ASP A 25 -9.68 3.43 -8.17
C ASP A 25 -10.08 2.62 -6.93
N MET A 26 -10.20 3.26 -5.77
CA MET A 26 -10.34 2.58 -4.48
C MET A 26 -11.37 3.27 -3.59
N THR A 27 -12.02 2.50 -2.73
CA THR A 27 -12.76 2.97 -1.56
C THR A 27 -11.97 2.59 -0.32
N TYR A 28 -11.90 3.51 0.64
CA TYR A 28 -11.18 3.36 1.90
C TYR A 28 -12.15 3.56 3.06
N GLU A 29 -12.08 2.67 4.05
CA GLU A 29 -12.89 2.69 5.26
C GLU A 29 -11.97 2.55 6.48
N PHE A 30 -12.21 3.37 7.50
CA PHE A 30 -11.43 3.41 8.74
C PHE A 30 -12.35 3.20 9.93
N THR A 31 -11.93 2.34 10.84
CA THR A 31 -12.53 2.21 12.18
C THR A 31 -11.51 2.67 13.22
N ASN A 32 -11.80 2.48 14.52
CA ASN A 32 -10.85 2.80 15.58
C ASN A 32 -9.55 1.97 15.48
N ASN A 33 -9.60 0.77 14.91
CA ASN A 33 -8.50 -0.20 14.95
C ASN A 33 -8.26 -0.92 13.62
N THR A 34 -9.03 -0.62 12.57
CA THR A 34 -8.87 -1.24 11.26
C THR A 34 -8.85 -0.23 10.13
N PHE A 35 -8.12 -0.60 9.08
CA PHE A 35 -8.14 0.03 7.78
C PHE A 35 -8.62 -0.98 6.75
N LYS A 36 -9.60 -0.60 5.94
CA LYS A 36 -10.12 -1.42 4.85
C LYS A 36 -10.00 -0.69 3.53
N LYS A 37 -9.51 -1.42 2.54
CA LYS A 37 -9.29 -0.96 1.17
C LYS A 37 -10.06 -1.86 0.22
N ILE A 38 -10.82 -1.25 -0.69
CA ILE A 38 -11.69 -1.96 -1.63
C ILE A 38 -11.42 -1.42 -3.04
N SER A 39 -11.17 -2.30 -4.00
CA SER A 39 -11.06 -1.89 -5.41
C SER A 39 -12.42 -1.47 -5.97
N ARG A 40 -12.46 -0.44 -6.81
CA ARG A 40 -13.69 0.01 -7.48
C ARG A 40 -13.85 -0.61 -8.87
N LEU A 41 -15.11 -0.73 -9.29
CA LEU A 41 -15.49 -1.05 -10.67
C LEU A 41 -15.31 0.17 -11.58
N PRO A 42 -15.17 -0.03 -12.90
CA PRO A 42 -15.23 1.06 -13.87
C PRO A 42 -16.50 1.90 -13.70
N PHE A 43 -16.40 3.20 -13.95
CA PHE A 43 -17.54 4.10 -13.88
C PHE A 43 -17.50 5.15 -14.98
N ASN A 44 -18.69 5.57 -15.42
CA ASN A 44 -18.84 6.60 -16.44
C ASN A 44 -18.55 7.99 -15.86
N ARG A 45 -17.65 8.71 -16.52
CA ARG A 45 -17.28 10.08 -16.20
C ARG A 45 -17.13 10.87 -17.51
N PRO A 46 -18.24 11.25 -18.15
CA PRO A 46 -18.19 11.94 -19.43
C PRO A 46 -17.34 13.22 -19.34
N TRP A 47 -16.69 13.56 -20.44
CA TRP A 47 -15.98 14.82 -20.56
C TRP A 47 -16.96 16.00 -20.51
N VAL A 48 -16.44 17.21 -20.30
CA VAL A 48 -17.27 18.44 -20.20
C VAL A 48 -18.09 18.67 -21.48
N ASP A 49 -17.60 18.22 -22.62
CA ASP A 49 -18.29 18.29 -23.93
C ASP A 49 -19.33 17.17 -24.15
N GLY A 50 -19.55 16.30 -23.16
CA GLY A 50 -20.49 15.17 -23.24
C GLY A 50 -19.90 13.92 -23.90
N THR A 51 -18.64 13.94 -24.35
CA THR A 51 -17.99 12.75 -24.92
C THR A 51 -17.96 11.62 -23.87
N PRO A 52 -18.49 10.42 -24.20
CA PRO A 52 -18.48 9.29 -23.28
C PRO A 52 -17.05 8.92 -22.88
N PHE A 53 -16.84 8.76 -21.58
CA PHE A 53 -15.58 8.27 -21.04
C PHE A 53 -15.88 7.40 -19.84
N GLU A 54 -15.32 6.20 -19.83
CA GLU A 54 -15.36 5.28 -18.70
C GLU A 54 -13.99 5.30 -18.02
N TRP A 55 -13.95 5.70 -16.75
CA TRP A 55 -12.75 5.56 -15.96
C TRP A 55 -12.59 4.09 -15.58
N SER A 56 -11.46 3.51 -15.97
CA SER A 56 -11.04 2.20 -15.49
C SER A 56 -9.54 2.19 -15.24
N ARG A 57 -9.13 1.48 -14.19
CA ARG A 57 -7.71 1.22 -13.93
C ARG A 57 -7.34 -0.20 -14.32
N PRO A 58 -6.34 -0.38 -15.19
CA PRO A 58 -5.77 -1.69 -15.50
C PRO A 58 -5.37 -2.46 -14.22
N TRP A 59 -5.79 -3.73 -14.11
CA TRP A 59 -5.46 -4.64 -12.99
C TRP A 59 -5.83 -4.11 -11.60
N ASN A 60 -6.88 -3.30 -11.49
CA ASN A 60 -7.25 -2.65 -10.23
C ASN A 60 -7.53 -3.66 -9.10
N HIS A 61 -8.19 -4.76 -9.44
CA HIS A 61 -8.52 -5.82 -8.49
C HIS A 61 -7.28 -6.61 -8.10
N GLU A 62 -6.45 -6.99 -9.08
CA GLU A 62 -5.18 -7.71 -8.87
C GLU A 62 -4.20 -6.95 -7.98
N ARG A 63 -4.27 -5.61 -7.96
CA ARG A 63 -3.48 -4.78 -7.04
C ARG A 63 -3.74 -5.10 -5.57
N ILE A 64 -4.99 -5.32 -5.19
CA ILE A 64 -5.34 -5.69 -3.82
C ILE A 64 -4.78 -7.08 -3.50
N THR A 65 -4.91 -8.05 -4.41
CA THR A 65 -4.33 -9.40 -4.21
C THR A 65 -2.81 -9.36 -4.10
N ASN A 66 -2.14 -8.56 -4.93
CA ASN A 66 -0.70 -8.41 -4.86
C ASN A 66 -0.26 -7.75 -3.54
N GLU A 67 -1.03 -6.78 -3.05
CA GLU A 67 -0.79 -6.14 -1.74
C GLU A 67 -0.95 -7.13 -0.58
N VAL A 68 -2.02 -7.93 -0.58
CA VAL A 68 -2.22 -9.05 0.38
C VAL A 68 -1.02 -9.99 0.38
N ASN A 69 -0.60 -10.45 -0.81
CA ASN A 69 0.48 -11.42 -0.92
C ASN A 69 1.84 -10.81 -0.54
N ALA A 70 2.08 -9.54 -0.85
CA ALA A 70 3.27 -8.82 -0.41
C ALA A 70 3.30 -8.70 1.12
N LEU A 71 2.20 -8.28 1.76
CA LEU A 71 2.11 -8.18 3.22
C LEU A 71 2.34 -9.54 3.90
N LYS A 72 1.76 -10.62 3.38
CA LYS A 72 2.04 -11.98 3.86
C LYS A 72 3.52 -12.33 3.73
N LEU A 73 4.12 -12.10 2.56
CA LEU A 73 5.52 -12.40 2.32
C LEU A 73 6.44 -11.66 3.30
N ILE A 74 6.24 -10.34 3.45
CA ILE A 74 7.07 -9.50 4.33
C ILE A 74 6.88 -9.92 5.80
N SER A 75 5.63 -10.07 6.26
CA SER A 75 5.36 -10.44 7.66
C SER A 75 5.89 -11.83 8.05
N GLN A 76 5.91 -12.78 7.12
CA GLN A 76 6.37 -14.15 7.37
C GLN A 76 7.89 -14.32 7.25
N ARG A 77 8.56 -13.49 6.44
CA ARG A 77 9.96 -13.70 6.05
C ARG A 77 10.92 -12.64 6.57
N THR A 78 10.41 -11.58 7.19
CA THR A 78 11.21 -10.46 7.70
C THR A 78 10.72 -10.05 9.08
N THR A 79 11.52 -9.24 9.76
CA THR A 79 11.11 -8.54 10.98
C THR A 79 10.62 -7.11 10.70
N ILE A 80 10.45 -6.75 9.42
CA ILE A 80 9.97 -5.42 9.04
C ILE A 80 8.52 -5.28 9.56
N PRO A 81 8.22 -4.24 10.35
CA PRO A 81 6.87 -4.00 10.83
C PRO A 81 5.98 -3.62 9.65
N VAL A 82 4.94 -4.42 9.44
CA VAL A 82 3.88 -4.18 8.46
C VAL A 82 2.51 -4.34 9.12
N PRO A 83 1.45 -3.69 8.62
CA PRO A 83 0.10 -3.89 9.15
C PRO A 83 -0.29 -5.37 9.10
N LYS A 84 -0.85 -5.89 10.19
CA LYS A 84 -1.33 -7.27 10.21
C LYS A 84 -2.61 -7.36 9.39
N ILE A 85 -2.69 -8.40 8.57
CA ILE A 85 -3.89 -8.69 7.79
C ILE A 85 -4.94 -9.29 8.74
N ILE A 86 -6.12 -8.70 8.75
CA ILE A 86 -7.28 -9.17 9.50
C ILE A 86 -8.17 -10.01 8.60
N ASP A 87 -8.49 -9.49 7.41
CA ASP A 87 -9.35 -10.17 6.43
C ASP A 87 -9.01 -9.70 5.00
N TYR A 88 -9.37 -10.50 4.00
CA TYR A 88 -9.25 -10.15 2.58
C TYR A 88 -10.11 -11.10 1.75
N GLY A 89 -10.63 -10.63 0.62
CA GLY A 89 -11.52 -11.45 -0.18
C GLY A 89 -12.04 -10.79 -1.44
N TYR A 90 -13.14 -11.35 -1.93
CA TYR A 90 -13.80 -10.97 -3.18
C TYR A 90 -15.28 -10.71 -2.89
N TYR A 91 -15.82 -9.66 -3.50
CA TYR A 91 -17.25 -9.46 -3.62
C TYR A 91 -17.78 -10.19 -4.86
N GLU A 92 -19.08 -10.46 -4.90
CA GLU A 92 -19.74 -11.16 -6.02
C GLU A 92 -19.58 -10.42 -7.36
N ASP A 93 -19.45 -9.10 -7.31
CA ASP A 93 -19.23 -8.24 -8.47
C ASP A 93 -17.77 -8.21 -8.97
N GLY A 94 -16.87 -9.00 -8.36
CA GLY A 94 -15.47 -9.12 -8.75
C GLY A 94 -14.53 -8.11 -8.09
N ARG A 95 -15.05 -7.14 -7.33
CA ARG A 95 -14.20 -6.26 -6.49
C ARG A 95 -13.46 -7.09 -5.45
N ARG A 96 -12.26 -6.64 -5.10
CA ARG A 96 -11.42 -7.25 -4.06
C ARG A 96 -11.24 -6.28 -2.90
N TYR A 97 -11.10 -6.82 -1.70
CA TYR A 97 -10.85 -6.04 -0.50
C TYR A 97 -9.72 -6.61 0.34
N LEU A 98 -9.11 -5.73 1.14
CA LEU A 98 -8.12 -6.03 2.16
C LEU A 98 -8.47 -5.24 3.42
N VAL A 99 -8.43 -5.91 4.57
CA VAL A 99 -8.59 -5.33 5.90
C VAL A 99 -7.32 -5.58 6.70
N THR A 100 -6.76 -4.53 7.29
CA THR A 100 -5.59 -4.60 8.17
C THR A 100 -5.86 -3.96 9.51
N GLU A 101 -5.01 -4.25 10.49
CA GLU A 101 -4.87 -3.39 11.67
C GLU A 101 -4.54 -1.96 11.22
N LEU A 102 -5.15 -0.98 11.87
CA LEU A 102 -4.80 0.43 11.71
C LEU A 102 -3.52 0.71 12.51
N ILE A 103 -2.50 1.25 11.85
CA ILE A 103 -1.26 1.64 12.51
C ILE A 103 -1.38 3.09 12.96
N GLU A 104 -1.42 3.30 14.27
CA GLU A 104 -1.38 4.64 14.85
C GLU A 104 0.02 5.26 14.71
N GLY A 105 0.07 6.51 14.29
CA GLY A 105 1.31 7.25 14.16
C GLY A 105 1.14 8.57 13.44
N VAL A 106 2.22 9.34 13.42
CA VAL A 106 2.31 10.57 12.63
C VAL A 106 3.09 10.25 11.35
N THR A 107 2.55 10.63 10.20
CA THR A 107 3.29 10.46 8.94
C THR A 107 4.48 11.43 8.89
N LEU A 108 5.57 11.05 8.23
CA LEU A 108 6.74 11.94 8.10
C LEU A 108 6.39 13.29 7.46
N LYS A 109 5.41 13.31 6.54
CA LYS A 109 4.92 14.53 5.91
C LYS A 109 4.25 15.46 6.93
N ASP A 110 3.49 14.90 7.86
CA ASP A 110 2.72 15.68 8.84
C ASP A 110 3.59 16.18 9.98
N ILE A 111 4.75 15.56 10.24
CA ILE A 111 5.71 16.07 11.25
C ILE A 111 6.12 17.52 10.98
N GLN A 112 6.20 17.92 9.70
CA GLN A 112 6.50 19.30 9.31
C GLN A 112 5.37 20.29 9.62
N GLN A 113 4.21 19.82 10.06
CA GLN A 113 3.07 20.64 10.48
C GLN A 113 2.93 20.66 12.01
N LEU A 114 3.75 19.89 12.73
CA LEU A 114 3.68 19.77 14.18
C LEU A 114 4.69 20.68 14.90
N GLY A 115 4.32 21.04 16.13
CA GLY A 115 5.22 21.68 17.08
C GLY A 115 6.28 20.71 17.61
N CYS A 116 7.11 21.18 18.54
CA CYS A 116 8.16 20.34 19.12
C CYS A 116 7.57 19.19 19.96
N SER A 117 7.94 17.94 19.63
CA SER A 117 7.50 16.72 20.33
C SER A 117 8.17 16.50 21.70
N LYS A 118 9.17 17.32 22.08
CA LYS A 118 9.83 17.21 23.39
C LYS A 118 8.92 17.70 24.52
N PRO A 119 9.05 17.14 25.73
CA PRO A 119 8.28 17.60 26.88
C PRO A 119 8.55 19.07 27.22
N MET A 120 7.63 19.68 27.97
CA MET A 120 7.74 21.07 28.39
C MET A 120 9.04 21.31 29.18
N GLY A 121 9.75 22.40 28.88
CA GLY A 121 11.08 22.70 29.43
C GLY A 121 12.27 22.14 28.62
N GLN A 122 12.03 21.23 27.66
CA GLN A 122 13.06 20.69 26.77
C GLN A 122 12.72 20.89 25.28
N LYS A 123 11.75 21.75 24.99
CA LYS A 123 11.36 22.05 23.62
C LYS A 123 12.51 22.69 22.86
N HIS A 124 12.83 22.14 21.68
CA HIS A 124 13.79 22.76 20.76
C HIS A 124 13.31 24.15 20.32
N THR A 125 12.01 24.32 20.15
CA THR A 125 11.37 25.59 19.78
C THR A 125 9.95 25.65 20.29
N LEU A 126 9.47 26.87 20.55
CA LEU A 126 8.08 27.16 20.86
C LEU A 126 7.24 27.43 19.60
N VAL A 127 7.87 27.63 18.44
CA VAL A 127 7.19 27.88 17.17
C VAL A 127 7.00 26.61 16.35
N THR A 128 5.93 26.57 15.58
CA THR A 128 5.64 25.52 14.60
C THR A 128 6.07 26.01 13.20
N PRO A 129 6.80 25.21 12.41
CA PRO A 129 7.20 23.84 12.69
C PRO A 129 8.52 23.69 13.46
N CYS A 130 8.65 22.59 14.19
CA CYS A 130 9.92 22.23 14.82
C CYS A 130 10.85 21.54 13.82
N LYS A 131 11.69 22.34 13.14
CA LYS A 131 12.66 21.83 12.15
C LYS A 131 13.55 20.72 12.73
N THR A 132 14.06 20.86 13.95
CA THR A 132 14.90 19.85 14.60
C THR A 132 14.19 18.51 14.76
N CYS A 133 12.91 18.49 15.16
CA CYS A 133 12.14 17.25 15.28
C CYS A 133 11.88 16.63 13.89
N SER A 134 11.57 17.45 12.89
CA SER A 134 11.43 16.99 11.51
C SER A 134 12.73 16.34 11.01
N ASP A 135 13.85 17.05 11.09
CA ASP A 135 15.15 16.56 10.61
C ASP A 135 15.53 15.24 11.32
N GLN A 136 15.29 15.15 12.63
CA GLN A 136 15.51 13.92 13.41
C GLN A 136 14.61 12.76 12.95
N ALA A 137 13.32 13.02 12.67
CA ALA A 137 12.40 11.99 12.21
C ALA A 137 12.77 11.44 10.83
N TYR A 138 13.13 12.33 9.89
CA TYR A 138 13.62 11.93 8.57
C TYR A 138 14.94 11.16 8.66
N ALA A 139 15.89 11.61 9.48
CA ALA A 139 17.15 10.89 9.69
C ALA A 139 16.91 9.51 10.30
N SER A 140 16.02 9.39 11.29
CA SER A 140 15.68 8.11 11.92
C SER A 140 14.99 7.16 10.94
N ALA A 141 14.08 7.68 10.10
CA ALA A 141 13.42 6.89 9.08
C ALA A 141 14.41 6.39 8.01
N LEU A 142 15.33 7.25 7.56
CA LEU A 142 16.37 6.86 6.62
C LEU A 142 17.25 5.76 7.21
N GLN A 143 17.72 5.95 8.44
CA GLN A 143 18.54 4.95 9.13
C GLN A 143 17.79 3.63 9.27
N PHE A 144 16.52 3.64 9.67
CA PHE A 144 15.70 2.43 9.74
C PHE A 144 15.57 1.72 8.38
N ILE A 145 15.39 2.49 7.30
CA ILE A 145 15.31 1.92 5.95
C ILE A 145 16.63 1.27 5.55
N GLU A 146 17.75 1.96 5.75
CA GLU A 146 19.08 1.51 5.36
C GLU A 146 19.57 0.33 6.19
N ASP A 147 19.42 0.39 7.50
CA ASP A 147 19.97 -0.60 8.43
C ASP A 147 19.05 -1.81 8.61
N HIS A 148 17.72 -1.63 8.47
CA HIS A 148 16.74 -2.68 8.79
C HIS A 148 15.95 -3.17 7.58
N VAL A 149 15.35 -2.28 6.79
CA VAL A 149 14.42 -2.67 5.72
C VAL A 149 15.15 -3.24 4.52
N LEU A 150 16.07 -2.46 3.93
CA LEU A 150 16.74 -2.84 2.67
C LEU A 150 17.53 -4.16 2.77
N PRO A 151 18.29 -4.44 3.84
CA PRO A 151 19.03 -5.70 3.96
C PRO A 151 18.11 -6.92 3.95
N GLN A 152 16.95 -6.83 4.62
CA GLN A 152 15.99 -7.92 4.69
C GLN A 152 15.26 -8.12 3.36
N LEU A 153 14.83 -7.04 2.71
CA LEU A 153 14.23 -7.13 1.37
C LEU A 153 15.23 -7.72 0.36
N ALA A 154 16.51 -7.38 0.47
CA ALA A 154 17.55 -7.93 -0.41
C ALA A 154 17.71 -9.46 -0.28
N MET A 155 17.29 -10.06 0.85
CA MET A 155 17.30 -11.51 1.05
C MET A 155 16.10 -12.21 0.40
N LEU A 156 15.02 -11.49 0.08
CA LEU A 156 13.81 -12.04 -0.52
C LEU A 156 13.99 -12.28 -2.02
N LYS A 157 14.77 -13.32 -2.36
CA LYS A 157 15.04 -13.74 -3.74
C LYS A 157 14.28 -15.02 -4.08
N ALA A 158 13.61 -15.02 -5.23
CA ALA A 158 12.95 -16.20 -5.79
C ALA A 158 13.49 -16.49 -7.20
N LYS A 159 13.46 -17.77 -7.59
CA LYS A 159 13.75 -18.20 -8.98
C LYS A 159 12.50 -18.14 -9.86
N GLU A 160 11.34 -17.91 -9.26
CA GLU A 160 10.05 -17.75 -9.91
C GLU A 160 9.71 -16.26 -10.05
N ARG A 161 8.89 -15.93 -11.05
CA ARG A 161 8.51 -14.54 -11.34
C ARG A 161 7.25 -14.17 -10.58
N GLY A 162 7.24 -12.96 -10.05
CA GLY A 162 6.05 -12.41 -9.40
C GLY A 162 5.82 -12.98 -8.01
N ILE A 163 4.84 -12.40 -7.32
CA ILE A 163 4.39 -12.92 -6.03
C ILE A 163 3.22 -13.86 -6.35
N ASP A 164 3.35 -15.13 -5.99
CA ASP A 164 2.44 -16.22 -6.40
C ASP A 164 2.26 -16.34 -7.92
N GLY A 165 3.35 -16.15 -8.68
CA GLY A 165 3.35 -16.31 -10.14
C GLY A 165 2.76 -15.12 -10.92
N PHE A 166 2.18 -14.13 -10.25
CA PHE A 166 1.65 -12.92 -10.91
C PHE A 166 2.66 -11.77 -10.87
N VAL A 167 2.91 -11.17 -12.05
CA VAL A 167 3.72 -9.97 -12.19
C VAL A 167 2.80 -8.81 -12.54
N MET A 168 2.66 -7.87 -11.61
CA MET A 168 2.00 -6.58 -11.83
C MET A 168 2.65 -5.86 -13.02
N PRO A 169 1.95 -5.63 -14.13
CA PRO A 169 2.55 -4.89 -15.23
C PRO A 169 2.76 -3.42 -14.85
N PRO A 170 3.80 -2.75 -15.40
CA PRO A 170 3.96 -1.31 -15.25
C PRO A 170 2.72 -0.55 -15.71
N SER A 171 2.42 0.59 -15.10
CA SER A 171 1.20 1.36 -15.39
C SER A 171 1.10 1.91 -16.81
N TRP A 172 2.24 2.11 -17.49
CA TRP A 172 2.31 2.57 -18.88
C TRP A 172 2.02 1.44 -19.90
N LEU A 173 1.83 0.22 -19.42
CA LEU A 173 1.59 -0.95 -20.23
C LEU A 173 0.09 -1.15 -20.40
N SER A 174 -0.40 -1.10 -21.64
CA SER A 174 -1.83 -1.23 -21.92
C SER A 174 -2.36 -2.59 -21.49
N PRO A 175 -3.49 -2.68 -20.76
CA PRO A 175 -4.12 -3.96 -20.44
C PRO A 175 -4.74 -4.64 -21.66
N ILE A 176 -5.05 -3.86 -22.70
CA ILE A 176 -5.70 -4.35 -23.92
C ILE A 176 -4.66 -5.00 -24.84
N MET A 177 -3.41 -4.54 -24.78
CA MET A 177 -2.30 -5.10 -25.54
C MET A 177 -1.24 -5.67 -24.61
N ALA A 178 -1.28 -6.99 -24.45
CA ALA A 178 -0.16 -7.76 -23.94
C ALA A 178 1.15 -7.32 -24.63
N PRO A 179 2.10 -6.70 -23.92
CA PRO A 179 3.33 -6.12 -24.47
C PRO A 179 4.27 -7.19 -25.04
N TRP A 180 4.01 -8.46 -24.73
CA TRP A 180 4.70 -9.64 -25.22
C TRP A 180 4.11 -10.18 -26.53
N LYS A 181 2.88 -9.80 -26.90
CA LYS A 181 2.24 -10.27 -28.13
C LYS A 181 3.04 -9.78 -29.35
N GLY A 182 3.67 -10.72 -30.07
CA GLY A 182 4.54 -10.44 -31.21
C GLY A 182 6.03 -10.25 -30.90
N LYS A 183 6.47 -10.31 -29.63
CA LYS A 183 7.90 -10.19 -29.27
C LYS A 183 8.54 -11.57 -29.10
N LYS A 184 9.58 -11.87 -29.88
CA LYS A 184 10.32 -13.15 -29.83
C LYS A 184 11.34 -13.23 -28.68
N SER A 185 11.75 -12.10 -28.12
CA SER A 185 12.63 -12.02 -26.96
C SER A 185 12.56 -10.64 -26.30
N TRP A 186 12.92 -10.58 -25.02
CA TRP A 186 13.14 -9.33 -24.30
C TRP A 186 14.61 -8.95 -24.47
N LYS A 187 14.89 -7.86 -25.17
CA LYS A 187 16.22 -7.23 -25.09
C LYS A 187 16.28 -6.52 -23.75
N THR A 188 17.03 -7.06 -22.80
CA THR A 188 17.44 -6.30 -21.62
C THR A 188 18.20 -5.08 -22.13
N LEU A 189 17.73 -3.88 -21.80
CA LEU A 189 18.50 -2.67 -22.05
C LEU A 189 19.81 -2.83 -21.29
N LEU A 190 20.94 -2.87 -22.02
CA LEU A 190 22.25 -2.84 -21.40
C LEU A 190 22.31 -1.54 -20.59
N SER A 191 22.49 -1.68 -19.28
CA SER A 191 22.70 -0.57 -18.36
C SER A 191 24.00 0.14 -18.73
N THR A 192 23.95 1.11 -19.62
CA THR A 192 25.01 2.11 -19.74
C THR A 192 24.92 3.03 -18.53
N ASN A 193 25.99 2.98 -17.71
CA ASN A 193 26.31 3.81 -16.54
C ASN A 193 25.71 3.39 -15.19
N ARG A 194 26.59 2.80 -14.37
CA ARG A 194 26.37 2.34 -12.99
C ARG A 194 26.38 3.44 -11.91
N ASN A 195 26.41 4.73 -12.28
CA ASN A 195 26.70 5.81 -11.31
C ASN A 195 25.56 6.80 -11.03
N THR A 196 24.32 6.55 -11.45
CA THR A 196 23.19 7.49 -11.21
C THR A 196 21.91 6.85 -10.66
N LEU A 197 21.96 5.61 -10.15
CA LEU A 197 20.76 4.87 -9.73
C LEU A 197 20.37 5.00 -8.24
N SER A 198 21.10 5.75 -7.40
CA SER A 198 20.65 5.98 -6.02
C SER A 198 19.49 6.98 -5.88
N SER A 199 19.16 7.75 -6.92
CA SER A 199 18.17 8.84 -6.79
C SER A 199 16.74 8.48 -7.25
N MET A 200 16.56 7.49 -8.14
CA MET A 200 15.24 7.24 -8.75
C MET A 200 14.44 6.07 -8.15
N ALA A 201 15.08 5.13 -7.45
CA ALA A 201 14.38 3.98 -6.86
C ALA A 201 13.53 4.34 -5.63
N ILE A 202 13.86 5.44 -4.94
CA ILE A 202 13.14 5.89 -3.74
C ILE A 202 11.81 6.58 -4.11
N SER A 203 11.70 7.18 -5.29
CA SER A 203 10.51 7.95 -5.69
C SER A 203 9.28 7.09 -6.02
N GLN A 204 9.46 5.80 -6.34
CA GLN A 204 8.33 4.88 -6.62
C GLN A 204 7.84 4.11 -5.39
N LEU A 205 8.56 4.17 -4.27
CA LEU A 205 8.16 3.57 -3.00
C LEU A 205 7.38 4.54 -2.09
N ILE A 206 7.29 5.82 -2.45
CA ILE A 206 6.65 6.87 -1.63
C ILE A 206 5.30 7.36 -2.18
N THR A 207 4.88 6.92 -3.37
CA THR A 207 3.53 7.22 -3.88
C THR A 207 2.61 6.01 -3.71
N LEU A 208 2.23 5.76 -2.46
CA LEU A 208 1.03 5.00 -2.07
C LEU A 208 -0.05 6.00 -1.62
#